data_AF-A0A0C9TCL7-F1
#
_entry.id   AF-A0A0C9TCL7-F1
#
_cell.length_a   1.000
_cell.length_b   1.000
_cell.length_c   1.000
_cell.angle_alpha   90.00
_cell.angle_beta   90.00
_cell.angle_gamma   90.00
#
_symmetry.space_group_name_H-M   'P 1'
#
loop_
_entity.id
_entity.type
_entity.pdbx_description
1 polymer ?
#
loop_
_entity_poly.entity_id
_entity_poly.type
_entity_poly.pdbx_seq_one_letter_code
_entity_poly.pdbx_strand_id
1 'polypeptide(L)'
;MASIQAELDSFLAFDTRHYDDARNHLLTIVDISGIHITAICPCKCPQQSPFRAQLLQIGLYPATQKSPRTAFTFQLLESFRLMNLEYKVTTMSFYKYPRRVTNPILPHATPDQYKELLRISRQWRYLQNKLVFGFAHDSRVKVKDGDLAYFCPACPQPGVNLSEDWIED
;
A
#
# COMPACT_ATOMS: atom_id res chain seq x y z
N MET A 1 -21.09 26.53 11.99
CA MET A 1 -19.92 26.08 12.78
C MET A 1 -20.20 24.84 13.62
N ALA A 2 -21.33 24.73 14.33
CA ALA A 2 -21.69 23.53 15.11
C ALA A 2 -21.79 22.22 14.28
N SER A 3 -22.31 22.28 13.04
CA SER A 3 -22.41 21.11 12.16
C SER A 3 -21.05 20.56 11.71
N ILE A 4 -20.07 21.45 11.48
CA ILE A 4 -18.72 21.06 11.05
C ILE A 4 -17.98 20.44 12.24
N GLN A 5 -18.13 21.01 13.44
CA GLN A 5 -17.55 20.44 14.65
C GLN A 5 -18.13 19.07 14.97
N ALA A 6 -19.44 18.86 14.80
CA ALA A 6 -20.09 17.56 15.01
C ALA A 6 -19.62 16.49 13.99
N GLU A 7 -19.43 16.85 12.72
CA GLU A 7 -18.80 15.95 11.74
C GLU A 7 -17.36 15.61 12.15
N LEU A 8 -16.55 16.61 12.50
CA LEU A 8 -15.17 16.41 12.94
C LEU A 8 -15.06 15.50 14.18
N ASP A 9 -15.94 15.73 15.16
CA ASP A 9 -15.99 14.92 16.39
C ASP A 9 -16.45 13.49 16.08
N SER A 10 -17.34 13.29 15.09
CA SER A 10 -17.75 11.94 14.65
C SER A 10 -16.61 11.19 13.98
N PHE A 11 -15.83 11.84 13.10
CA PHE A 11 -14.67 11.22 12.44
C PHE A 11 -13.58 10.85 13.44
N LEU A 12 -13.32 11.71 14.44
CA LEU A 12 -12.37 11.44 15.52
C LEU A 12 -12.86 10.31 16.45
N ALA A 13 -14.18 10.21 16.70
CA ALA A 13 -14.75 9.15 17.51
C ALA A 13 -14.67 7.77 16.83
N PHE A 14 -14.79 7.70 15.50
CA PHE A 14 -14.56 6.46 14.76
C PHE A 14 -13.09 6.03 14.74
N ASP A 15 -12.15 6.98 14.76
CA ASP A 15 -10.70 6.70 14.73
C ASP A 15 -10.20 5.98 16.00
N THR A 16 -10.92 6.12 17.12
CA THR A 16 -10.57 5.45 18.40
C THR A 16 -11.29 4.11 18.62
N ARG A 17 -12.37 3.83 17.87
CA ARG A 17 -13.13 2.58 18.00
C ARG A 17 -12.54 1.50 17.10
N HIS A 18 -12.23 0.35 17.68
CA HIS A 18 -11.74 -0.82 16.94
C HIS A 18 -12.87 -1.66 16.33
N TYR A 19 -14.08 -1.48 16.84
CA TYR A 19 -15.28 -2.20 16.46
C TYR A 19 -16.47 -1.26 16.41
N ASP A 20 -17.44 -1.56 15.55
CA ASP A 20 -18.74 -0.91 15.59
C ASP A 20 -19.60 -1.44 16.76
N ASP A 21 -20.80 -0.88 16.93
CA ASP A 21 -21.71 -1.28 18.00
C ASP A 21 -22.20 -2.74 17.86
N ALA A 22 -22.10 -3.31 16.66
CA ALA A 22 -22.40 -4.70 16.35
C ALA A 22 -21.19 -5.65 16.50
N ARG A 23 -20.05 -5.14 17.01
CA ARG A 23 -18.76 -5.86 17.17
C ARG A 23 -18.11 -6.32 15.86
N ASN A 24 -18.41 -5.67 14.74
CA ASN A 24 -17.68 -5.86 13.49
C ASN A 24 -16.39 -5.06 13.52
N HIS A 25 -15.35 -5.56 12.85
CA HIS A 25 -14.05 -4.89 12.80
C HIS A 25 -14.15 -3.62 11.96
N LEU A 26 -13.79 -2.47 12.53
CA LEU A 26 -13.64 -1.24 11.75
C LEU A 26 -12.30 -1.27 11.02
N LEU A 27 -12.34 -1.09 9.70
CA LEU A 27 -11.17 -1.04 8.83
C LEU A 27 -11.10 0.33 8.15
N THR A 28 -9.95 0.98 8.26
CA THR A 28 -9.61 2.17 7.47
C THR A 28 -9.11 1.73 6.10
N ILE A 29 -9.88 2.04 5.06
CA ILE A 29 -9.55 1.73 3.66
C ILE A 29 -9.09 3.02 2.98
N VAL A 30 -7.86 3.01 2.49
CA VAL A 30 -7.31 4.12 1.69
C VAL A 30 -7.45 3.79 0.22
N ASP A 31 -8.26 4.57 -0.48
CA ASP A 31 -8.59 4.43 -1.89
C ASP A 31 -8.34 5.73 -2.68
N ILE A 32 -8.33 5.65 -4.01
CA ILE A 32 -8.26 6.83 -4.88
C ILE A 32 -9.44 7.79 -4.64
N SER A 33 -10.60 7.26 -4.23
CA SER A 33 -11.80 8.04 -3.88
C SER A 33 -11.75 8.65 -2.49
N GLY A 34 -10.69 8.41 -1.71
CA GLY A 34 -10.54 8.93 -0.36
C GLY A 34 -10.26 7.85 0.68
N ILE A 35 -10.37 8.24 1.95
CA ILE A 35 -10.14 7.42 3.13
C ILE A 35 -11.51 7.10 3.73
N HIS A 36 -11.82 5.82 3.78
CA HIS A 36 -13.10 5.30 4.23
C HIS A 36 -12.91 4.49 5.51
N ILE A 37 -13.74 4.72 6.52
CA ILE A 37 -13.78 3.87 7.71
C ILE A 37 -15.03 3.02 7.58
N THR A 38 -14.87 1.69 7.51
CA THR A 38 -16.00 0.79 7.27
C THR A 38 -15.91 -0.46 8.13
N ALA A 39 -17.06 -0.90 8.64
CA ALA A 39 -17.19 -2.16 9.33
C ALA A 39 -17.06 -3.32 8.33
N ILE A 40 -16.15 -4.24 8.61
CA ILE A 40 -15.94 -5.44 7.81
C ILE A 40 -16.32 -6.68 8.61
N CYS A 41 -17.14 -7.51 7.99
CA CYS A 41 -17.43 -8.85 8.46
C CYS A 41 -16.53 -9.83 7.70
N PRO A 42 -15.49 -10.40 8.34
CA PRO A 42 -14.79 -11.51 7.73
C PRO A 42 -15.77 -12.66 7.49
N CYS A 43 -15.58 -13.39 6.40
CA CYS A 43 -16.26 -14.65 6.21
C CYS A 43 -16.02 -15.55 7.44
N LYS A 44 -17.03 -16.33 7.81
CA LYS A 44 -17.03 -17.31 8.93
C LYS A 44 -17.33 -18.74 8.47
N CYS A 45 -17.29 -19.01 7.16
CA CYS A 45 -17.58 -20.32 6.59
C CYS A 45 -16.52 -21.38 6.95
N PRO A 46 -16.89 -22.67 6.96
CA PRO A 46 -15.94 -23.77 7.06
C PRO A 46 -14.85 -23.66 5.97
N GLN A 47 -13.59 -23.94 6.33
CA GLN A 47 -12.41 -23.88 5.44
C GLN A 47 -12.03 -22.49 4.90
N GLN A 48 -12.49 -21.41 5.52
CA GLN A 48 -12.11 -20.07 5.08
C GLN A 48 -10.61 -19.77 5.17
N SER A 49 -10.15 -18.90 4.29
CA SER A 49 -8.81 -18.32 4.36
C SER A 49 -8.67 -17.40 5.59
N PRO A 50 -7.45 -17.20 6.13
CA PRO A 50 -7.21 -16.21 7.18
C PRO A 50 -7.66 -14.81 6.75
N PHE A 51 -8.04 -13.95 7.70
CA PHE A 51 -8.61 -12.63 7.41
C PHE A 51 -7.76 -11.79 6.43
N ARG A 52 -6.44 -11.76 6.61
CA ARG A 52 -5.52 -11.07 5.69
C ARG A 52 -5.63 -11.55 4.23
N ALA A 53 -5.86 -12.84 4.03
CA ALA A 53 -5.99 -13.44 2.72
C ALA A 53 -7.37 -13.13 2.12
N GLN A 54 -8.42 -13.08 2.94
CA GLN A 54 -9.74 -12.60 2.52
C GLN A 54 -9.68 -11.15 2.03
N LEU A 55 -8.95 -10.27 2.74
CA LEU A 55 -8.71 -8.88 2.31
C LEU A 55 -8.02 -8.83 0.94
N LEU A 56 -6.95 -9.61 0.75
CA LEU A 56 -6.24 -9.67 -0.53
C LEU A 56 -7.14 -10.20 -1.67
N GLN A 57 -8.01 -11.17 -1.40
CA GLN A 57 -8.96 -11.71 -2.37
C GLN A 57 -9.97 -10.66 -2.86
N ILE A 58 -10.33 -9.69 -2.03
CA ILE A 58 -11.22 -8.58 -2.39
C ILE A 58 -10.48 -7.32 -2.84
N GLY A 59 -9.17 -7.41 -3.12
CA GLY A 59 -8.39 -6.29 -3.65
C GLY A 59 -7.91 -5.28 -2.60
N LEU A 60 -7.93 -5.65 -1.31
CA LEU A 60 -7.45 -4.84 -0.20
C LEU A 60 -6.10 -5.37 0.31
N TYR A 61 -5.06 -4.54 0.20
CA TYR A 61 -3.74 -4.84 0.74
C TYR A 61 -3.63 -4.41 2.21
N PRO A 62 -3.51 -5.34 3.17
CA PRO A 62 -3.47 -4.98 4.58
C PRO A 62 -2.14 -4.33 4.97
N ALA A 63 -2.20 -3.27 5.79
CA ALA A 63 -1.01 -2.58 6.29
C ALA A 63 -0.18 -3.39 7.30
N THR A 64 -0.84 -4.33 7.99
CA THR A 64 -0.23 -5.24 8.96
C THR A 64 -0.72 -6.67 8.74
N GLN A 65 0.08 -7.65 9.15
CA GLN A 65 -0.17 -9.06 8.80
C GLN A 65 -0.99 -9.85 9.84
N LYS A 66 -0.98 -9.41 11.12
CA LYS A 66 -1.62 -10.14 12.22
C LYS A 66 -3.06 -9.70 12.46
N SER A 67 -3.26 -8.39 12.63
CA SER A 67 -4.57 -7.77 12.89
C SER A 67 -4.64 -6.46 12.09
N PRO A 68 -5.00 -6.54 10.80
CA PRO A 68 -5.06 -5.36 9.94
C PRO A 68 -6.21 -4.46 10.37
N ARG A 69 -5.88 -3.19 10.59
CA ARG A 69 -6.83 -2.10 10.86
C ARG A 69 -6.87 -1.07 9.73
N THR A 70 -5.84 -1.07 8.90
CA THR A 70 -5.75 -0.28 7.69
C THR A 70 -5.51 -1.21 6.52
N ALA A 71 -6.18 -0.96 5.40
CA ALA A 71 -5.85 -1.54 4.12
C ALA A 71 -5.85 -0.50 3.01
N PHE A 72 -5.15 -0.80 1.93
CA PHE A 72 -5.02 0.06 0.76
C PHE A 72 -5.56 -0.70 -0.43
N THR A 73 -6.36 -0.04 -1.27
CA THR A 73 -6.84 -0.68 -2.49
C THR A 73 -5.68 -0.94 -3.44
N PHE A 74 -5.73 -2.05 -4.18
CA PHE A 74 -4.72 -2.32 -5.22
C PHE A 74 -4.67 -1.18 -6.25
N GLN A 75 -5.83 -0.60 -6.57
CA GLN A 75 -5.94 0.54 -7.47
C GLN A 75 -5.15 1.76 -6.98
N LEU A 76 -5.25 2.11 -5.70
CA LEU A 76 -4.48 3.22 -5.14
C LEU A 76 -2.98 2.91 -5.10
N LEU A 77 -2.58 1.68 -4.76
CA LEU A 77 -1.17 1.30 -4.75
C LEU A 77 -0.56 1.35 -6.14
N GLU A 78 -1.29 0.92 -7.15
CA GLU A 78 -0.84 0.96 -8.53
C GLU A 78 -0.79 2.39 -9.08
N SER A 79 -1.82 3.19 -8.78
CA SER A 79 -1.84 4.62 -9.09
C SER A 79 -0.65 5.35 -8.47
N PHE A 80 -0.34 5.08 -7.21
CA PHE A 80 0.84 5.65 -6.56
C PHE A 80 2.15 5.19 -7.22
N ARG A 81 2.27 3.90 -7.55
CA ARG A 81 3.46 3.33 -8.20
C ARG A 81 3.74 4.05 -9.52
N LEU A 82 2.72 4.23 -10.36
CA LEU A 82 2.82 4.91 -11.65
C LEU A 82 3.13 6.40 -11.48
N MET A 83 2.42 7.11 -10.60
CA MET A 83 2.70 8.54 -10.37
C MET A 83 4.09 8.80 -9.80
N ASN A 84 4.60 7.91 -8.96
CA ASN A 84 5.96 8.01 -8.45
C ASN A 84 7.00 7.75 -9.55
N LEU A 85 6.72 6.81 -10.46
CA LEU A 85 7.62 6.46 -11.56
C LEU A 85 7.68 7.55 -12.63
N GLU A 86 6.52 7.95 -13.16
CA GLU A 86 6.41 8.85 -14.31
C GLU A 86 6.55 10.32 -13.90
N TYR A 87 5.80 10.74 -12.89
CA TYR A 87 5.69 12.15 -12.50
C TYR A 87 6.56 12.52 -11.30
N LYS A 88 7.39 11.59 -10.79
CA LYS A 88 8.27 11.77 -9.62
C LYS A 88 7.53 12.27 -8.37
N VAL A 89 6.23 11.97 -8.27
CA VAL A 89 5.39 12.41 -7.15
C VAL A 89 5.91 11.76 -5.87
N THR A 90 6.25 12.59 -4.88
CA THR A 90 6.66 12.10 -3.56
C THR A 90 5.48 11.45 -2.85
N THR A 91 5.75 10.48 -1.97
CA THR A 91 4.70 9.82 -1.18
C THR A 91 3.82 10.82 -0.44
N MET A 92 4.41 11.89 0.11
CA MET A 92 3.68 12.91 0.84
C MET A 92 2.76 13.73 -0.09
N SER A 93 3.24 14.07 -1.29
CA SER A 93 2.43 14.79 -2.27
C SER A 93 1.27 13.93 -2.78
N PHE A 94 1.53 12.64 -3.03
CA PHE A 94 0.47 11.70 -3.35
C PHE A 94 -0.52 11.56 -2.19
N TYR A 95 -0.05 11.38 -0.95
CA TYR A 95 -0.94 11.17 0.20
C TYR A 95 -1.83 12.38 0.53
N LYS A 96 -1.42 13.60 0.15
CA LYS A 96 -2.29 14.79 0.25
C LYS A 96 -3.55 14.68 -0.63
N TYR A 97 -3.49 13.94 -1.75
CA TYR A 97 -4.63 13.75 -2.64
C TYR A 97 -5.80 13.01 -1.96
N PRO A 98 -5.67 11.75 -1.49
CA PRO A 98 -6.79 11.05 -0.86
C PRO A 98 -7.28 11.78 0.40
N ARG A 99 -6.42 12.45 1.17
CA ARG A 99 -6.86 13.29 2.30
C ARG A 99 -7.79 14.41 1.86
N ARG A 100 -7.44 15.11 0.78
CA ARG A 100 -8.22 16.24 0.25
C ARG A 100 -9.50 15.79 -0.44
N VAL A 101 -9.49 14.62 -1.09
CA VAL A 101 -10.72 14.00 -1.62
C VAL A 101 -11.67 13.62 -0.48
N THR A 102 -11.14 13.10 0.63
CA THR A 102 -11.94 12.73 1.81
C THR A 102 -12.56 13.93 2.51
N ASN A 103 -11.75 14.94 2.81
CA ASN A 103 -12.21 16.17 3.45
C ASN A 103 -11.52 17.37 2.78
N PRO A 104 -12.20 18.07 1.85
CA PRO A 104 -11.59 19.18 1.13
C PRO A 104 -11.40 20.42 2.01
N ILE A 105 -12.20 20.56 3.08
CA ILE A 105 -12.19 21.70 3.99
C ILE A 105 -11.06 21.56 5.01
N LEU A 106 -10.95 20.40 5.66
CA LEU A 106 -9.93 20.11 6.66
C LEU A 106 -9.24 18.76 6.37
N PRO A 107 -8.36 18.67 5.36
CA PRO A 107 -7.65 17.43 5.01
C PRO A 107 -6.81 16.88 6.17
N HIS A 108 -6.39 17.73 7.10
CA HIS A 108 -5.59 17.33 8.24
C HIS A 108 -6.37 16.56 9.30
N ALA A 109 -7.70 16.64 9.32
CA ALA A 109 -8.56 15.89 10.24
C ALA A 109 -8.79 14.44 9.80
N THR A 110 -8.39 14.06 8.58
CA THR A 110 -8.47 12.67 8.15
C THR A 110 -7.40 11.83 8.85
N PRO A 111 -7.65 10.53 9.11
CA PRO A 111 -6.66 9.62 9.68
C PRO A 111 -5.31 9.69 8.94
N ASP A 112 -4.21 9.69 9.69
CA ASP A 112 -2.87 9.71 9.11
C ASP A 112 -2.34 8.28 8.91
N GLN A 113 -2.39 7.83 7.65
CA GLN A 113 -1.93 6.52 7.18
C GLN A 113 -0.68 6.66 6.29
N TYR A 114 0.06 7.78 6.41
CA TYR A 114 1.23 8.08 5.59
C TYR A 114 2.36 7.04 5.78
N LYS A 115 2.62 6.64 7.03
CA LYS A 115 3.70 5.69 7.36
C LYS A 115 3.40 4.29 6.80
N GLU A 116 2.14 3.91 6.84
CA GLU A 116 1.59 2.68 6.29
C GLU A 116 1.76 2.68 4.77
N LEU A 117 1.39 3.78 4.09
CA LEU A 117 1.60 3.93 2.65
C LEU A 117 3.09 3.81 2.27
N LEU A 118 4.00 4.44 3.03
CA LEU A 118 5.45 4.30 2.79
C LEU A 118 5.90 2.84 2.86
N ARG A 119 5.41 2.09 3.85
CA ARG A 119 5.78 0.68 4.02
C ARG A 119 5.20 -0.20 2.91
N ILE A 120 3.89 -0.06 2.65
CA ILE A 120 3.17 -0.92 1.73
C ILE A 120 3.59 -0.64 0.30
N SER A 121 3.86 0.60 -0.08
CA SER A 121 4.34 0.91 -1.43
C SER A 121 5.66 0.19 -1.78
N ARG A 122 6.56 0.01 -0.81
CA ARG A 122 7.76 -0.82 -1.00
C ARG A 122 7.42 -2.29 -1.19
N GLN A 123 6.51 -2.83 -0.38
CA GLN A 123 6.05 -4.22 -0.51
C GLN A 123 5.34 -4.45 -1.85
N TRP A 124 4.49 -3.50 -2.25
CA TRP A 124 3.77 -3.53 -3.52
C TRP A 124 4.74 -3.59 -4.70
N ARG A 125 5.75 -2.69 -4.74
CA ARG A 125 6.80 -2.72 -5.77
C ARG A 125 7.53 -4.06 -5.83
N TYR A 126 7.86 -4.62 -4.67
CA TYR A 126 8.50 -5.94 -4.61
C TYR A 126 7.60 -7.02 -5.22
N LEU A 127 6.31 -7.04 -4.89
CA LEU A 127 5.35 -7.99 -5.46
C LEU A 127 5.15 -7.79 -6.97
N GLN A 128 5.06 -6.54 -7.44
CA GLN A 128 5.01 -6.23 -8.87
C GLN A 128 6.26 -6.73 -9.60
N ASN A 129 7.45 -6.53 -9.03
CA ASN A 129 8.68 -7.08 -9.60
C ASN A 129 8.65 -8.62 -9.63
N LYS A 130 8.21 -9.28 -8.55
CA LYS A 130 8.08 -10.75 -8.57
C LYS A 130 7.13 -11.24 -9.67
N LEU A 131 6.05 -10.51 -9.95
CA LEU A 131 5.15 -10.83 -11.05
C LEU A 131 5.85 -10.67 -12.41
N VAL A 132 6.49 -9.52 -12.65
CA VAL A 132 7.16 -9.21 -13.91
C VAL A 132 8.30 -10.18 -14.23
N PHE A 133 9.10 -10.56 -13.23
CA PHE A 133 10.23 -11.48 -13.39
C PHE A 133 9.83 -12.97 -13.24
N GLY A 134 8.54 -13.31 -13.14
CA GLY A 134 8.06 -14.70 -13.12
C GLY A 134 8.22 -15.45 -11.78
N PHE A 135 8.61 -14.77 -10.70
CA PHE A 135 8.78 -15.35 -9.36
C PHE A 135 7.49 -15.41 -8.52
N ALA A 136 6.35 -15.00 -9.08
CA ALA A 136 5.08 -14.99 -8.36
C ALA A 136 4.43 -16.38 -8.24
N HIS A 137 4.74 -17.31 -9.15
CA HIS A 137 4.02 -18.59 -9.25
C HIS A 137 4.54 -19.69 -8.31
N ASP A 138 5.82 -19.66 -7.94
CA ASP A 138 6.40 -20.65 -7.02
C ASP A 138 7.04 -19.98 -5.80
N SER A 139 6.38 -20.13 -4.65
CA SER A 139 6.87 -19.62 -3.37
C SER A 139 8.13 -20.34 -2.87
N ARG A 140 8.49 -21.50 -3.45
CA ARG A 140 9.70 -22.26 -3.10
C ARG A 140 10.96 -21.65 -3.71
N VAL A 141 10.82 -20.94 -4.83
CA VAL A 141 11.94 -20.29 -5.50
C VAL A 141 12.33 -19.03 -4.72
N LYS A 142 13.54 -19.05 -4.16
CA LYS A 142 14.13 -17.88 -3.51
C LYS A 142 14.65 -16.93 -4.57
N VAL A 143 14.22 -15.68 -4.48
CA VAL A 143 14.78 -14.56 -5.25
C VAL A 143 16.18 -14.28 -4.71
N LYS A 144 17.20 -14.35 -5.57
CA LYS A 144 18.58 -13.98 -5.26
C LYS A 144 18.83 -12.51 -5.56
N ASP A 145 19.97 -12.01 -5.12
CA ASP A 145 20.41 -10.65 -5.44
C ASP A 145 20.59 -10.51 -6.95
N GLY A 146 19.96 -9.47 -7.53
CA GLY A 146 19.96 -9.23 -8.96
C GLY A 146 18.81 -9.89 -9.73
N ASP A 147 18.12 -10.90 -9.20
CA ASP A 147 17.07 -11.64 -9.92
C ASP A 147 15.83 -10.79 -10.29
N LEU A 148 15.62 -9.65 -9.61
CA LEU A 148 14.53 -8.70 -9.88
C LEU A 148 15.02 -7.38 -10.49
N ALA A 149 16.24 -7.36 -11.03
CA ALA A 149 16.81 -6.21 -11.70
C ALA A 149 16.82 -6.43 -13.21
N TYR A 150 16.53 -5.37 -13.96
CA TYR A 150 16.79 -5.39 -15.40
C TYR A 150 18.30 -5.33 -15.65
N PHE A 151 18.75 -6.03 -16.68
CA PHE A 151 20.11 -5.87 -17.16
C PHE A 151 20.34 -4.42 -17.59
N CYS A 152 21.35 -3.77 -17.01
CA CYS A 152 21.70 -2.40 -17.33
C CYS A 152 22.98 -2.38 -18.18
N PRO A 153 22.89 -2.05 -19.49
CA PRO A 153 24.07 -2.02 -20.35
C PRO A 153 25.05 -0.90 -20.01
N ALA A 154 24.62 0.10 -19.22
CA ALA A 154 25.47 1.20 -18.77
C ALA A 154 26.19 0.93 -17.44
N CYS A 155 25.78 -0.11 -16.69
CA CYS A 155 26.51 -0.49 -15.49
C CYS A 155 27.87 -1.11 -15.88
N PRO A 156 28.95 -0.86 -15.11
CA PRO A 156 30.24 -1.53 -15.30
C PRO A 156 30.08 -3.06 -15.30
N GLN A 157 30.46 -3.71 -16.41
CA GLN A 157 30.43 -5.16 -16.61
C GLN A 157 31.82 -5.62 -17.07
N PRO A 158 32.64 -6.20 -16.17
CA PRO A 158 33.94 -6.76 -16.53
C PRO A 158 33.82 -7.76 -17.68
N GLY A 159 34.65 -7.60 -18.71
CA GLY A 159 34.64 -8.46 -19.91
C GLY A 159 33.49 -8.20 -20.90
N VAL A 160 32.64 -7.19 -20.67
CA VAL A 160 31.55 -6.82 -21.61
C VAL A 160 31.72 -5.38 -22.09
N ASN A 161 31.83 -4.41 -21.17
CA ASN A 161 31.88 -2.98 -21.50
C ASN A 161 32.94 -2.20 -20.69
N LEU A 162 33.81 -2.89 -19.97
CA LEU A 162 35.00 -2.34 -19.32
C LEU A 162 36.24 -2.73 -20.14
N SER A 163 37.27 -1.87 -20.13
CA SER A 163 38.60 -2.22 -20.67
C SER A 163 39.19 -3.40 -19.87
N GLU A 164 40.20 -4.09 -20.41
CA GLU A 164 40.80 -5.24 -19.72
C GLU A 164 41.54 -4.82 -18.43
N ASP A 165 42.04 -3.60 -18.39
CA ASP A 165 42.84 -2.97 -17.34
C ASP A 165 42.03 -2.08 -16.37
N TRP A 166 40.68 -2.13 -16.42
CA TRP A 166 39.79 -1.26 -15.61
C TRP A 166 40.00 -1.31 -14.09
N ILE A 167 40.70 -2.31 -13.56
CA ILE A 167 41.01 -2.44 -12.13
C ILE A 167 42.17 -1.50 -11.73
N GLU A 168 43.00 -1.11 -12.70
CA GLU A 168 44.19 -0.30 -12.49
C GLU A 168 43.95 1.21 -12.69
N ASP A 169 42.78 1.59 -13.22
CA ASP A 169 42.29 2.99 -13.36
C ASP A 169 41.70 3.56 -12.06
#